data_AF-A0A842W7H9-F1
#
_entry.id   AF-A0A842W7H9-F1
#
_cell.length_a   1.000
_cell.length_b   1.000
_cell.length_c   1.000
_cell.angle_alpha   90.00
_cell.angle_beta   90.00
_cell.angle_gamma   90.00
#
_symmetry.space_group_name_H-M   'P 1'
#
loop_
_entity.id
_entity.type
_entity.pdbx_description
1 polymer ?
#
loop_
_entity_poly.entity_id
_entity_poly.type
_entity_poly.pdbx_seq_one_letter_code
_entity_poly.pdbx_strand_id
1 'polypeptide(L)' 'MKHRISITLDEETVFRMKEAVRVSPVFRNQSHFVEVAIKEKVESDKDE' A
#
# COMPACT_ATOMS: atom_id res chain seq x y z
N MET A 1 1.28 -17.03 6.46
CA MET A 1 0.60 -16.49 7.67
C MET A 1 0.36 -15.00 7.44
N LYS A 2 -0.78 -14.42 7.83
CA LYS A 2 -1.07 -12.98 7.65
C LYS A 2 -1.23 -12.30 9.00
N HIS A 3 -0.64 -11.12 9.15
CA HIS A 3 -0.75 -10.29 10.34
C HIS A 3 -1.61 -9.05 10.06
N ARG A 4 -2.35 -8.57 11.06
CA ARG A 4 -3.17 -7.36 10.97
C ARG A 4 -2.46 -6.22 11.71
N ILE A 5 -2.24 -5.12 11.01
CA ILE A 5 -1.70 -3.88 11.57
C ILE A 5 -2.74 -2.77 11.42
N SER A 6 -2.72 -1.81 12.34
CA SER A 6 -3.48 -0.56 12.23
C SER A 6 -2.47 0.58 12.15
N ILE A 7 -2.68 1.48 11.18
CA ILE A 7 -1.80 2.61 10.92
C ILE A 7 -2.65 3.88 10.82
N THR A 8 -2.09 5.00 11.25
CA THR A 8 -2.67 6.33 11.07
C THR A 8 -1.90 7.03 9.96
N LEU A 9 -2.62 7.56 8.99
CA LEU A 9 -2.08 8.28 7.82
C LEU A 9 -2.79 9.61 7.71
N ASP A 10 -2.15 10.60 7.10
CA ASP A 10 -2.79 11.86 6.76
C ASP A 10 -3.89 11.66 5.70
N GLU A 11 -4.83 12.60 5.67
CA GLU A 11 -6.00 12.53 4.80
C GLU A 11 -5.64 12.48 3.32
N GLU A 12 -4.63 13.24 2.90
CA GLU A 12 -4.20 13.30 1.50
C GLU A 12 -3.62 11.96 1.05
N THR A 13 -2.79 11.33 1.87
CA THR A 13 -2.26 9.99 1.62
C THR A 13 -3.39 8.96 1.49
N VAL A 14 -4.38 9.00 2.39
CA VAL A 14 -5.55 8.10 2.31
C VAL A 14 -6.35 8.33 1.04
N PHE A 15 -6.53 9.59 0.63
CA PHE A 15 -7.24 9.95 -0.59
C PHE A 15 -6.53 9.40 -1.83
N ARG A 16 -5.22 9.66 -1.96
CA ARG A 16 -4.40 9.17 -3.07
C ARG A 16 -4.39 7.65 -3.14
N MET A 17 -4.29 6.96 -2.00
CA MET A 17 -4.39 5.50 -1.93
C MET A 17 -5.74 4.99 -2.45
N LYS A 18 -6.85 5.59 -2.00
CA LYS A 18 -8.20 5.16 -2.41
C LYS A 18 -8.41 5.33 -3.91
N GLU A 19 -7.97 6.45 -4.47
CA GLU A 19 -8.03 6.69 -5.90
C GLU A 19 -7.19 5.66 -6.66
N ALA A 20 -5.95 5.40 -6.24
CA ALA A 20 -5.08 4.40 -6.86
C ALA A 20 -5.70 2.98 -6.86
N VAL A 21 -6.32 2.58 -5.74
CA VAL A 21 -7.04 1.30 -5.64
C VAL A 21 -8.26 1.25 -6.55
N ARG A 22 -8.99 2.36 -6.69
CA ARG A 22 -10.20 2.44 -7.51
C ARG A 22 -9.89 2.35 -9.01
N VAL A 23 -8.82 2.99 -9.47
CA VAL A 23 -8.50 3.09 -10.90
C VAL A 23 -7.66 1.92 -11.42
N SER A 24 -6.90 1.26 -10.55
CA SER A 24 -6.00 0.18 -10.95
C SER A 24 -6.65 -1.19 -10.82
N PRO A 25 -6.76 -1.98 -11.91
CA PRO A 25 -7.27 -3.35 -11.83
C PRO A 25 -6.33 -4.31 -11.08
N VAL A 26 -5.10 -3.88 -10.77
CA VAL A 26 -4.10 -4.67 -10.05
C VAL A 26 -4.43 -4.78 -8.56
N PHE A 27 -5.06 -3.76 -7.98
CA PHE A 27 -5.27 -3.71 -6.53
C PHE A 27 -6.65 -4.23 -6.13
N ARG A 28 -6.65 -5.34 -5.38
CA ARG A 28 -7.87 -5.98 -4.88
C ARG A 28 -8.57 -5.17 -3.78
N ASN A 29 -7.81 -4.43 -2.98
CA ASN A 29 -8.27 -3.59 -1.87
C ASN A 29 -7.10 -2.75 -1.33
N GLN A 30 -7.37 -1.91 -0.32
CA GLN A 30 -6.38 -1.06 0.34
C GLN A 30 -5.26 -1.86 1.01
N SER A 31 -5.56 -2.99 1.64
CA SER A 31 -4.53 -3.84 2.25
C SER A 31 -3.56 -4.40 1.22
N HIS A 32 -4.05 -4.82 0.05
CA HIS A 32 -3.22 -5.29 -1.05
C HIS A 32 -2.33 -4.18 -1.61
N PHE A 33 -2.86 -2.96 -1.73
CA PHE A 33 -2.07 -1.79 -2.14
C PHE A 33 -0.92 -1.53 -1.17
N VAL A 34 -1.21 -1.48 0.13
CA VAL A 34 -0.19 -1.23 1.17
C VAL A 34 0.84 -2.37 1.22
N GLU A 35 0.40 -3.62 1.07
CA GLU A 35 1.29 -4.79 1.01
C GLU A 35 2.29 -4.69 -0.14
N VAL A 36 1.83 -4.29 -1.34
CA VAL A 36 2.71 -4.10 -2.51
C VAL A 36 3.67 -2.94 -2.30
N ALA A 37 3.18 -1.78 -1.85
CA ALA A 37 4.02 -0.60 -1.60
C ALA A 37 5.13 -0.87 -0.58
N ILE A 38 4.83 -1.59 0.51
CA ILE A 38 5.83 -1.99 1.50
C ILE A 38 6.86 -2.92 0.87
N LYS A 39 6.42 -3.89 0.06
CA LYS A 39 7.32 -4.84 -0.60
C LYS A 39 8.28 -4.14 -1.56
N GLU A 40 7.77 -3.27 -2.43
CA GLU A 40 8.59 -2.51 -3.38
C GLU A 40 9.62 -1.62 -2.68
N LYS A 41 9.22 -0.95 -1.58
CA LYS A 41 10.14 -0.12 -0.80
C LYS A 41 11.25 -0.97 -0.15
N VAL A 42 10.88 -2.09 0.48
CA VAL A 42 11.85 -2.98 1.14
C VAL A 42 12.78 -3.67 0.14
N GLU A 43 12.31 -3.99 -1.06
CA GLU A 43 13.15 -4.53 -2.13
C GLU A 43 14.11 -3.47 -2.67
N SER A 44 13.64 -2.24 -2.91
CA SER A 44 14.49 -1.13 -3.36
C SER A 44 15.61 -0.81 -2.37
N ASP A 45 15.33 -0.88 -1.06
CA ASP A 45 16.30 -0.59 0.00
C ASP A 45 17.36 -1.70 0.19
N LYS A 46 17.21 -2.88 -0.45
CA LYS A 46 18.21 -3.96 -0.42
C LYS A 46 19.26 -3.84 -1.51
N ASP A 47 18.94 -3.07 -2.55
CA ASP A 47 19.80 -2.88 -3.73
C ASP A 47 20.68 -1.61 -3.59
N GLU A 48 20.56 -0.86 -2.48
CA GLU A 48 21.47 0.22 -2.02
C GLU A 48 22.45 -0.27 -0.95
#